data_AF-A0A2T5GJF8-F1
#
_entry.id   AF-A0A2T5GJF8-F1
#
_cell.length_a   1.000
_cell.length_b   1.000
_cell.length_c   1.000
_cell.angle_alpha   90.00
_cell.angle_beta   90.00
_cell.angle_gamma   90.00
#
_symmetry.space_group_name_H-M   'P 1'
#
loop_
_entity.id
_entity.type
_entity.pdbx_description
1 polymer ?
#
loop_
_entity_poly.entity_id
_entity_poly.type
_entity_poly.pdbx_seq_one_letter_code
_entity_poly.pdbx_strand_id
1 'polypeptide(L)'
;MVSISKRPVARSLFAAALLTASAGVLAQSARSPNAPPPAAPPASATQPPKAAPDMQKVLDALAGLGGKPIETLTPAQARMQPSAADGAKAAMAQQGMSTAPDASVTTQDVPYGADAQQFARIYKPAAAPANGKPMPVVVYYHGGGWVIADVNTYDSAPRAMAKALNAIVVSVEYRHAPEFKFPAQHDDAAAAYRWTLQNAASWGGDPAKIAVAGESAGGNLAVATAIYARDNRLTVPRYIVSVYPIANSSMTIPSHKDSANAKPLNAAMLKWFGYYYQTSAADAQDPRLNLVAANLRGLPPTTIINAQIDPLRSDGETLAAAMRTAGVKVEQKTYPGVTHEFFGMAKVVRGAKDANDLAVARLKAAFAGSPRR
;
A
#
# COMPACT_ATOMS: atom_id res chain seq x y z
N MET A 1 95.42 -15.06 -3.48
CA MET A 1 94.94 -16.07 -4.46
C MET A 1 93.43 -16.02 -4.48
N VAL A 2 92.84 -16.27 -5.66
CA VAL A 2 91.39 -16.23 -6.00
C VAL A 2 90.85 -14.81 -6.23
N SER A 3 90.09 -14.48 -7.27
CA SER A 3 89.92 -14.93 -8.66
C SER A 3 88.93 -13.91 -9.25
N ILE A 4 89.25 -13.30 -10.37
CA ILE A 4 88.36 -12.42 -11.14
C ILE A 4 87.47 -13.31 -12.01
N SER A 5 86.14 -13.15 -11.95
CA SER A 5 85.22 -13.67 -12.97
C SER A 5 84.36 -12.54 -13.54
N LYS A 6 84.34 -12.47 -14.86
CA LYS A 6 83.66 -11.48 -15.70
C LYS A 6 82.37 -12.07 -16.29
N ARG A 7 81.49 -11.14 -16.72
CA ARG A 7 80.51 -11.19 -17.84
C ARG A 7 79.04 -11.45 -17.45
N PRO A 8 78.04 -11.07 -18.29
CA PRO A 8 77.95 -9.91 -19.19
C PRO A 8 76.60 -9.15 -19.09
N VAL A 9 76.54 -7.98 -19.75
CA VAL A 9 75.34 -7.21 -20.07
C VAL A 9 74.60 -7.87 -21.24
N ALA A 10 73.27 -8.03 -21.15
CA ALA A 10 72.38 -8.30 -22.27
C ALA A 10 71.13 -7.41 -22.19
N ARG A 11 70.75 -6.86 -23.34
CA ARG A 11 69.71 -5.86 -23.58
C ARG A 11 68.32 -6.49 -23.79
N SER A 12 67.32 -5.74 -23.34
CA SER A 12 65.98 -5.54 -23.93
C SER A 12 64.98 -6.69 -24.00
N LEU A 13 63.78 -6.47 -23.45
CA LEU A 13 62.52 -6.40 -24.22
C LEU A 13 61.39 -5.81 -23.36
N PHE A 14 60.74 -4.80 -23.92
CA PHE A 14 59.53 -4.16 -23.43
C PHE A 14 58.38 -5.18 -23.39
N ALA A 15 57.70 -5.30 -22.25
CA ALA A 15 56.35 -5.82 -22.17
C ALA A 15 55.52 -4.88 -21.29
N ALA A 16 54.73 -4.03 -21.94
CA ALA A 16 53.72 -3.22 -21.28
C ALA A 16 52.62 -4.16 -20.78
N ALA A 17 52.62 -4.44 -19.47
CA ALA A 17 51.49 -5.10 -18.83
C ALA A 17 50.35 -4.08 -18.70
N LEU A 18 49.34 -4.21 -19.55
CA LEU A 18 48.05 -3.55 -19.41
C LEU A 18 47.45 -3.90 -18.05
N LEU A 19 47.37 -2.91 -17.16
CA LEU A 19 46.50 -2.95 -15.99
C LEU A 19 45.05 -3.04 -16.49
N THR A 20 44.48 -4.25 -16.46
CA THR A 20 43.04 -4.42 -16.50
C THR A 20 42.50 -4.08 -15.11
N ALA A 21 42.08 -2.83 -14.94
CA ALA A 21 41.24 -2.44 -13.81
C ALA A 21 39.91 -3.20 -13.97
N SER A 22 39.73 -4.27 -13.19
CA SER A 22 38.42 -4.86 -13.00
C SER A 22 37.56 -3.80 -12.32
N ALA A 23 36.54 -3.33 -13.05
CA ALA A 23 35.50 -2.47 -12.50
C ALA A 23 34.81 -3.25 -11.38
N GLY A 24 35.20 -3.00 -10.15
CA GLY A 24 34.48 -3.47 -8.98
C GLY A 24 33.05 -2.96 -9.09
N VAL A 25 32.09 -3.88 -9.16
CA VAL A 25 30.69 -3.57 -8.96
C VAL A 25 30.59 -2.92 -7.59
N LEU A 26 30.43 -1.60 -7.55
CA LEU A 26 30.10 -0.88 -6.32
C LEU A 26 28.81 -1.53 -5.81
N ALA A 27 28.92 -2.27 -4.71
CA ALA A 27 27.76 -2.87 -4.06
C ALA A 27 26.77 -1.75 -3.74
N GLN A 28 25.67 -1.69 -4.49
CA GLN A 28 24.65 -0.67 -4.26
C GLN A 28 24.05 -0.90 -2.87
N SER A 29 23.91 0.17 -2.09
CA SER A 29 23.25 0.12 -0.78
C SER A 29 21.87 -0.52 -0.92
N ALA A 30 21.44 -1.31 0.07
CA ALA A 30 20.08 -1.86 0.15
C ALA A 30 18.98 -0.77 0.29
N ARG A 31 19.37 0.52 0.36
CA ARG A 31 18.49 1.69 0.26
C ARG A 31 18.33 2.22 -1.18
N SER A 32 19.12 1.72 -2.13
CA SER A 32 19.05 2.14 -3.54
C SER A 32 17.79 1.59 -4.21
N PRO A 33 16.99 2.40 -4.93
CA PRO A 33 15.88 1.90 -5.73
C PRO A 33 16.32 1.08 -6.94
N ASN A 34 17.64 1.03 -7.22
CA ASN A 34 18.24 0.19 -8.25
C ASN A 34 18.92 -1.06 -7.67
N ALA A 35 18.83 -1.29 -6.36
CA ALA A 35 19.38 -2.51 -5.76
C ALA A 35 18.70 -3.76 -6.35
N PRO A 36 19.45 -4.81 -6.72
CA PRO A 36 18.88 -6.02 -7.31
C PRO A 36 17.85 -6.71 -6.40
N PRO A 37 16.83 -7.36 -6.98
CA PRO A 37 15.84 -8.10 -6.20
C PRO A 37 16.47 -9.30 -5.50
N PRO A 38 15.88 -9.75 -4.38
CA PRO A 38 16.27 -11.00 -3.76
C PRO A 38 15.95 -12.18 -4.70
N ALA A 39 16.62 -13.31 -4.51
CA ALA A 39 16.30 -14.52 -5.25
C ALA A 39 14.81 -14.89 -5.06
N ALA A 40 14.11 -15.07 -6.18
CA ALA A 40 12.72 -15.47 -6.21
C ALA A 40 12.56 -16.84 -5.50
N PRO A 41 11.54 -17.00 -4.65
CA PRO A 41 11.25 -18.31 -4.07
C PRO A 41 10.81 -19.29 -5.17
N PRO A 42 10.97 -20.61 -4.94
CA PRO A 42 10.47 -21.61 -5.86
C PRO A 42 8.96 -21.45 -6.07
N ALA A 43 8.49 -21.72 -7.29
CA ALA A 43 7.07 -21.67 -7.61
C ALA A 43 6.29 -22.67 -6.74
N SER A 44 5.15 -22.23 -6.19
CA SER A 44 4.26 -23.12 -5.46
C SER A 44 3.54 -24.05 -6.44
N ALA A 45 3.32 -25.30 -6.08
CA ALA A 45 2.46 -26.21 -6.87
C ALA A 45 0.97 -25.89 -6.70
N THR A 46 0.59 -25.22 -5.61
CA THR A 46 -0.81 -24.90 -5.30
C THR A 46 -1.29 -23.73 -6.14
N GLN A 47 -2.37 -23.92 -6.89
CA GLN A 47 -3.02 -22.85 -7.65
C GLN A 47 -4.19 -22.26 -6.87
N PRO A 48 -4.39 -20.94 -6.91
CA PRO A 48 -5.55 -20.31 -6.31
C PRO A 48 -6.84 -20.73 -7.02
N PRO A 49 -8.01 -20.54 -6.38
CA PRO A 49 -9.30 -20.64 -7.06
C PRO A 49 -9.38 -19.71 -8.28
N LYS A 50 -10.23 -20.07 -9.25
CA LYS A 50 -10.51 -19.20 -10.40
C LYS A 50 -11.23 -17.93 -9.94
N ALA A 51 -10.83 -16.79 -10.49
CA ALA A 51 -11.52 -15.52 -10.25
C ALA A 51 -12.93 -15.52 -10.85
N ALA A 52 -13.81 -14.69 -10.28
CA ALA A 52 -15.13 -14.42 -10.85
C ALA A 52 -14.99 -13.87 -12.29
N PRO A 53 -15.94 -14.10 -13.20
CA PRO A 53 -15.79 -13.74 -14.61
C PRO A 53 -15.47 -12.26 -14.87
N ASP A 54 -16.02 -11.35 -14.06
CA ASP A 54 -15.77 -9.91 -14.14
C ASP A 54 -14.35 -9.54 -13.64
N MET A 55 -13.92 -10.12 -12.52
CA MET A 55 -12.55 -9.99 -12.03
C MET A 55 -11.53 -10.59 -13.01
N GLN A 56 -11.84 -11.73 -13.62
CA GLN A 56 -10.97 -12.38 -14.60
C GLN A 56 -10.71 -11.48 -15.81
N LYS A 57 -11.72 -10.75 -16.30
CA LYS A 57 -11.53 -9.77 -17.39
C LYS A 57 -10.50 -8.70 -17.04
N VAL A 58 -10.48 -8.24 -15.78
CA VAL A 58 -9.48 -7.27 -15.32
C VAL A 58 -8.09 -7.89 -15.28
N LEU A 59 -7.97 -9.14 -14.80
CA LEU A 59 -6.69 -9.86 -14.79
C LEU A 59 -6.17 -10.11 -16.21
N ASP A 60 -7.04 -10.49 -17.14
CA ASP A 60 -6.69 -10.72 -18.55
C ASP A 60 -6.26 -9.39 -19.22
N ALA A 61 -7.00 -8.31 -18.96
CA ALA A 61 -6.64 -6.97 -19.44
C ALA A 61 -5.29 -6.52 -18.89
N LEU A 62 -5.03 -6.71 -17.59
CA LEU A 62 -3.73 -6.42 -16.96
C LEU A 62 -2.60 -7.23 -17.60
N ALA A 63 -2.80 -8.53 -17.80
CA ALA A 63 -1.81 -9.40 -18.45
C ALA A 63 -1.52 -8.92 -19.88
N GLY A 64 -2.54 -8.46 -20.61
CA GLY A 64 -2.42 -7.88 -21.95
C GLY A 64 -1.58 -6.61 -22.02
N LEU A 65 -1.34 -5.91 -20.90
CA LEU A 65 -0.46 -4.74 -20.84
C LEU A 65 1.03 -5.11 -20.83
N GLY A 66 1.39 -6.40 -20.73
CA GLY A 66 2.77 -6.87 -20.89
C GLY A 66 3.71 -6.52 -19.74
N GLY A 67 3.16 -6.26 -18.54
CA GLY A 67 3.97 -6.01 -17.35
C GLY A 67 4.84 -7.20 -16.96
N LYS A 68 6.03 -6.92 -16.44
CA LYS A 68 6.95 -7.96 -15.94
C LYS A 68 6.65 -8.28 -14.46
N PRO A 69 6.89 -9.52 -14.00
CA PRO A 69 6.71 -9.87 -12.59
C PRO A 69 7.61 -9.00 -11.70
N ILE A 70 7.03 -8.20 -10.80
CA ILE A 70 7.78 -7.18 -10.05
C ILE A 70 8.85 -7.79 -9.14
N GLU A 71 8.65 -9.03 -8.68
CA GLU A 71 9.61 -9.78 -7.87
C GLU A 71 10.96 -10.04 -8.59
N THR A 72 11.00 -9.80 -9.91
CA THR A 72 12.20 -9.91 -10.76
C THR A 72 12.85 -8.57 -11.08
N LEU A 73 12.29 -7.46 -10.59
CA LEU A 73 12.68 -6.10 -10.97
C LEU A 73 13.30 -5.35 -9.78
N THR A 74 14.06 -4.29 -10.08
CA THR A 74 14.40 -3.29 -9.08
C THR A 74 13.17 -2.43 -8.74
N PRO A 75 13.12 -1.75 -7.57
CA PRO A 75 12.04 -0.83 -7.22
C PRO A 75 11.79 0.24 -8.28
N ALA A 76 12.85 0.83 -8.85
CA ALA A 76 12.72 1.82 -9.92
C ALA A 76 12.01 1.24 -11.16
N GLN A 77 12.32 0.00 -11.54
CA GLN A 77 11.66 -0.67 -12.67
C GLN A 77 10.24 -1.12 -12.32
N ALA A 78 10.01 -1.58 -11.10
CA ALA A 78 8.71 -2.02 -10.60
C ALA A 78 7.69 -0.87 -10.58
N ARG A 79 8.11 0.34 -10.20
CA ARG A 79 7.28 1.56 -10.21
C ARG A 79 6.80 1.97 -11.61
N MET A 80 7.44 1.47 -12.67
CA MET A 80 7.07 1.75 -14.06
C MET A 80 6.17 0.66 -14.67
N GLN A 81 5.85 -0.40 -13.92
CA GLN A 81 5.00 -1.48 -14.43
C GLN A 81 3.52 -1.10 -14.43
N PRO A 82 2.71 -1.64 -15.36
CA PRO A 82 1.26 -1.49 -15.31
C PRO A 82 0.68 -1.97 -13.97
N SER A 83 -0.21 -1.17 -13.41
CA SER A 83 -0.88 -1.44 -12.14
C SER A 83 -2.21 -2.16 -12.35
N ALA A 84 -2.77 -2.71 -11.27
CA ALA A 84 -4.14 -3.22 -11.25
C ALA A 84 -5.19 -2.17 -11.68
N ALA A 85 -4.93 -0.88 -11.38
CA ALA A 85 -5.77 0.22 -11.84
C ALA A 85 -5.72 0.39 -13.37
N ASP A 86 -4.57 0.17 -14.00
CA ASP A 86 -4.44 0.19 -15.46
C ASP A 86 -5.16 -1.00 -16.11
N GLY A 87 -5.07 -2.18 -15.49
CA GLY A 87 -5.89 -3.34 -15.88
C GLY A 87 -7.39 -3.05 -15.82
N ALA A 88 -7.86 -2.39 -14.75
CA ALA A 88 -9.26 -1.99 -14.62
C ALA A 88 -9.67 -0.96 -15.69
N LYS A 89 -8.83 0.04 -15.95
CA LYS A 89 -9.06 1.03 -17.03
C LYS A 89 -9.08 0.37 -18.41
N ALA A 90 -8.20 -0.58 -18.68
CA ALA A 90 -8.20 -1.34 -19.92
C ALA A 90 -9.49 -2.17 -20.07
N ALA A 91 -9.93 -2.86 -19.02
CA ALA A 91 -11.19 -3.60 -19.01
C ALA A 91 -12.43 -2.70 -19.17
N MET A 92 -12.39 -1.46 -18.65
CA MET A 92 -13.40 -0.44 -18.89
C MET A 92 -13.43 0.00 -20.36
N ALA A 93 -12.27 0.31 -20.94
CA ALA A 93 -12.15 0.75 -22.33
C ALA A 93 -12.64 -0.33 -23.31
N GLN A 94 -12.33 -1.61 -23.05
CA GLN A 94 -12.83 -2.75 -23.83
C GLN A 94 -14.37 -2.87 -23.79
N GLN A 95 -15.02 -2.31 -22.77
CA GLN A 95 -16.48 -2.26 -22.64
C GLN A 95 -17.09 -0.92 -23.12
N GLY A 96 -16.28 -0.05 -23.76
CA GLY A 96 -16.73 1.26 -24.21
C GLY A 96 -17.03 2.25 -23.08
N MET A 97 -16.54 1.99 -21.86
CA MET A 97 -16.75 2.85 -20.70
C MET A 97 -15.70 3.96 -20.63
N SER A 98 -16.09 5.15 -20.17
CA SER A 98 -15.15 6.24 -19.91
C SER A 98 -14.24 5.92 -18.72
N THR A 99 -12.93 6.05 -18.95
CA THR A 99 -11.87 5.96 -17.93
C THR A 99 -11.56 7.30 -17.28
N ALA A 100 -12.23 8.38 -17.70
CA ALA A 100 -12.02 9.70 -17.13
C ALA A 100 -12.40 9.72 -15.64
N PRO A 101 -11.66 10.48 -14.81
CA PRO A 101 -12.07 10.76 -13.45
C PRO A 101 -13.45 11.42 -13.39
N ASP A 102 -14.21 11.12 -12.34
CA ASP A 102 -15.51 11.75 -12.11
C ASP A 102 -15.34 13.25 -11.82
N ALA A 103 -15.86 14.08 -12.73
CA ALA A 103 -15.78 15.54 -12.66
C ALA A 103 -16.60 16.15 -11.52
N SER A 104 -17.48 15.37 -10.86
CA SER A 104 -18.20 15.85 -9.67
C SER A 104 -17.33 15.89 -8.41
N VAL A 105 -16.04 15.54 -8.51
CA VAL A 105 -15.07 15.59 -7.42
C VAL A 105 -13.81 16.32 -7.91
N THR A 106 -13.48 17.42 -7.26
CA THR A 106 -12.24 18.16 -7.52
C THR A 106 -11.11 17.63 -6.64
N THR A 107 -9.87 17.82 -7.11
CA THR A 107 -8.67 17.40 -6.39
C THR A 107 -7.65 18.53 -6.30
N GLN A 108 -6.95 18.61 -5.17
CA GLN A 108 -5.82 19.52 -4.97
C GLN A 108 -4.74 18.82 -4.15
N ASP A 109 -3.49 18.89 -4.61
CA ASP A 109 -2.35 18.37 -3.85
C ASP A 109 -1.81 19.45 -2.90
N VAL A 110 -1.63 19.10 -1.63
CA VAL A 110 -1.19 20.02 -0.58
C VAL A 110 -0.10 19.37 0.28
N PRO A 111 1.06 20.03 0.49
CA PRO A 111 2.12 19.47 1.31
C PRO A 111 1.72 19.40 2.79
N TYR A 112 2.09 18.31 3.46
CA TYR A 112 2.00 18.16 4.92
C TYR A 112 3.38 18.04 5.58
N GLY A 113 4.45 17.87 4.79
CA GLY A 113 5.83 17.77 5.25
C GLY A 113 6.81 18.45 4.29
N ALA A 114 8.10 18.33 4.60
CA ALA A 114 9.18 19.00 3.85
C ALA A 114 9.71 18.18 2.67
N ASP A 115 9.56 16.86 2.72
CA ASP A 115 9.92 15.98 1.61
C ASP A 115 8.89 16.09 0.48
N ALA A 116 9.34 15.99 -0.78
CA ALA A 116 8.46 16.11 -1.94
C ALA A 116 7.37 15.02 -2.00
N GLN A 117 7.57 13.86 -1.36
CA GLN A 117 6.56 12.82 -1.23
C GLN A 117 5.60 13.04 -0.05
N GLN A 118 5.85 14.02 0.82
CA GLN A 118 5.00 14.30 1.98
C GLN A 118 3.89 15.31 1.61
N PHE A 119 2.99 14.90 0.71
CA PHE A 119 1.79 15.65 0.34
C PHE A 119 0.53 14.80 0.41
N ALA A 120 -0.62 15.45 0.49
CA ALA A 120 -1.90 14.78 0.39
C ALA A 120 -2.71 15.34 -0.79
N ARG A 121 -3.34 14.45 -1.55
CA ARG A 121 -4.37 14.81 -2.51
C ARG A 121 -5.72 14.93 -1.80
N ILE A 122 -6.24 16.15 -1.78
CA ILE A 122 -7.53 16.49 -1.18
C ILE A 122 -8.62 16.30 -2.22
N TYR A 123 -9.49 15.32 -2.02
CA TYR A 123 -10.69 15.09 -2.81
C TYR A 123 -11.87 15.82 -2.18
N LYS A 124 -12.55 16.66 -2.96
CA LYS A 124 -13.72 17.41 -2.50
C LYS A 124 -14.88 17.27 -3.49
N PRO A 125 -16.10 16.96 -3.03
CA PRO A 125 -17.29 17.03 -3.87
C PRO A 125 -17.44 18.44 -4.46
N ALA A 126 -17.62 18.53 -5.77
CA ALA A 126 -17.70 19.81 -6.48
C ALA A 126 -18.91 20.65 -6.02
N ALA A 127 -20.01 19.98 -5.65
CA ALA A 127 -21.14 20.63 -4.99
C ALA A 127 -20.86 20.69 -3.48
N ALA A 128 -20.59 21.88 -2.95
CA ALA A 128 -20.55 22.09 -1.51
C ALA A 128 -21.93 21.76 -0.88
N PRO A 129 -22.00 21.26 0.36
CA PRO A 129 -23.27 21.11 1.06
C PRO A 129 -24.01 22.46 1.06
N ALA A 130 -25.26 22.47 0.56
CA ALA A 130 -26.08 23.69 0.42
C ALA A 130 -26.30 24.46 1.74
N ASN A 131 -25.96 23.87 2.88
CA ASN A 131 -26.15 24.41 4.22
C ASN A 131 -24.85 24.92 4.88
N GLY A 132 -23.71 24.92 4.17
CA GLY A 132 -22.43 25.39 4.71
C GLY A 132 -21.87 24.58 5.89
N LYS A 133 -22.44 23.39 6.18
CA LYS A 133 -21.98 22.56 7.30
C LYS A 133 -20.61 21.94 6.99
N PRO A 134 -19.67 21.91 7.96
CA PRO A 134 -18.42 21.18 7.81
C PRO A 134 -18.65 19.71 7.42
N MET A 135 -17.92 19.25 6.41
CA MET A 135 -18.00 17.88 5.91
C MET A 135 -17.21 16.91 6.78
N PRO A 136 -17.64 15.65 6.94
CA PRO A 136 -16.78 14.63 7.52
C PRO A 136 -15.50 14.45 6.67
N VAL A 137 -14.45 13.94 7.32
CA VAL A 137 -13.14 13.75 6.68
C VAL A 137 -12.75 12.27 6.73
N VAL A 138 -12.21 11.74 5.64
CA VAL A 138 -11.56 10.44 5.60
C VAL A 138 -10.09 10.66 5.28
N VAL A 139 -9.17 10.22 6.14
CA VAL A 139 -7.75 10.14 5.79
C VAL A 139 -7.52 8.79 5.14
N TYR A 140 -7.01 8.81 3.91
CA TYR A 140 -6.86 7.63 3.08
C TYR A 140 -5.38 7.31 2.84
N TYR A 141 -5.00 6.05 3.01
CA TYR A 141 -3.65 5.57 2.77
C TYR A 141 -3.68 4.55 1.62
N HIS A 142 -2.91 4.84 0.56
CA HIS A 142 -2.82 3.95 -0.59
C HIS A 142 -2.00 2.68 -0.26
N GLY A 143 -2.09 1.67 -1.12
CA GLY A 143 -1.34 0.42 -0.99
C GLY A 143 0.03 0.47 -1.68
N GLY A 144 0.43 -0.64 -2.31
CA GLY A 144 1.72 -0.75 -3.01
C GLY A 144 2.90 -1.22 -2.16
N GLY A 145 2.63 -1.91 -1.05
CA GLY A 145 3.67 -2.56 -0.23
C GLY A 145 4.74 -1.60 0.29
N TRP A 146 4.40 -0.31 0.43
CA TRP A 146 5.30 0.80 0.77
C TRP A 146 6.46 1.07 -0.21
N VAL A 147 6.48 0.41 -1.37
CA VAL A 147 7.59 0.48 -2.35
C VAL A 147 7.14 1.01 -3.71
N ILE A 148 5.91 0.68 -4.14
CA ILE A 148 5.35 1.05 -5.44
C ILE A 148 4.01 1.80 -5.28
N ALA A 149 3.42 2.17 -6.41
CA ALA A 149 2.17 2.92 -6.51
C ALA A 149 2.27 4.32 -5.89
N ASP A 150 1.18 5.07 -5.99
CA ASP A 150 1.06 6.46 -5.57
C ASP A 150 -0.44 6.83 -5.45
N VAL A 151 -0.72 8.08 -5.10
CA VAL A 151 -2.09 8.63 -5.10
C VAL A 151 -2.79 8.57 -6.47
N ASN A 152 -2.07 8.51 -7.59
CA ASN A 152 -2.68 8.40 -8.92
C ASN A 152 -3.19 6.98 -9.19
N THR A 153 -2.43 5.97 -8.75
CA THR A 153 -2.77 4.55 -8.87
C THR A 153 -4.06 4.25 -8.11
N TYR A 154 -4.21 4.82 -6.93
CA TYR A 154 -5.35 4.58 -6.04
C TYR A 154 -6.49 5.60 -6.15
N ASP A 155 -6.51 6.47 -7.18
CA ASP A 155 -7.47 7.59 -7.30
C ASP A 155 -8.95 7.18 -7.19
N SER A 156 -9.30 5.99 -7.68
CA SER A 156 -10.71 5.57 -7.85
C SER A 156 -11.46 5.46 -6.52
N ALA A 157 -10.85 4.90 -5.48
CA ALA A 157 -11.52 4.66 -4.20
C ALA A 157 -11.73 5.93 -3.36
N PRO A 158 -10.70 6.78 -3.11
CA PRO A 158 -10.87 8.10 -2.48
C PRO A 158 -11.90 8.96 -3.19
N ARG A 159 -11.88 9.00 -4.53
CA ARG A 159 -12.84 9.76 -5.33
C ARG A 159 -14.27 9.25 -5.15
N ALA A 160 -14.47 7.92 -5.21
CA ALA A 160 -15.78 7.31 -4.99
C ALA A 160 -16.29 7.56 -3.56
N MET A 161 -15.42 7.46 -2.55
CA MET A 161 -15.75 7.76 -1.16
C MET A 161 -16.15 9.22 -0.97
N ALA A 162 -15.37 10.17 -1.51
CA ALA A 162 -15.66 11.61 -1.42
C ALA A 162 -17.08 11.90 -1.93
N LYS A 163 -17.40 11.40 -3.13
CA LYS A 163 -18.72 11.54 -3.75
C LYS A 163 -19.82 10.89 -2.92
N ALA A 164 -19.66 9.62 -2.56
CA ALA A 164 -20.73 8.83 -1.95
C ALA A 164 -21.04 9.26 -0.51
N LEU A 165 -20.04 9.79 0.20
CA LEU A 165 -20.16 10.25 1.58
C LEU A 165 -20.48 11.74 1.70
N ASN A 166 -20.34 12.51 0.62
CA ASN A 166 -20.26 13.97 0.67
C ASN A 166 -19.21 14.41 1.72
N ALA A 167 -18.02 13.84 1.59
CA ALA A 167 -16.92 13.96 2.54
C ALA A 167 -15.67 14.49 1.84
N ILE A 168 -14.79 15.14 2.61
CA ILE A 168 -13.42 15.40 2.16
C ILE A 168 -12.61 14.12 2.35
N VAL A 169 -11.88 13.70 1.33
CA VAL A 169 -10.91 12.60 1.46
C VAL A 169 -9.50 13.16 1.30
N VAL A 170 -8.68 12.96 2.33
CA VAL A 170 -7.27 13.35 2.36
C VAL A 170 -6.46 12.11 2.01
N SER A 171 -6.15 11.92 0.72
CA SER A 171 -5.36 10.79 0.25
C SER A 171 -3.87 11.10 0.39
N VAL A 172 -3.22 10.40 1.31
CA VAL A 172 -1.85 10.66 1.73
C VAL A 172 -0.88 9.96 0.76
N GLU A 173 -0.04 10.73 0.09
CA GLU A 173 1.23 10.23 -0.46
C GLU A 173 2.23 10.18 0.69
N TYR A 174 3.10 9.17 0.72
CA TYR A 174 4.13 9.03 1.75
C TYR A 174 5.46 8.60 1.11
N ARG A 175 6.56 8.74 1.84
CA ARG A 175 7.88 8.37 1.33
C ARG A 175 7.96 6.87 1.05
N HIS A 176 8.68 6.45 -0.01
CA HIS A 176 8.76 5.04 -0.39
C HIS A 176 10.07 4.37 0.01
N ALA A 177 9.96 3.08 0.30
CA ALA A 177 11.11 2.20 0.39
C ALA A 177 11.58 1.81 -1.02
N PRO A 178 12.87 1.49 -1.20
CA PRO A 178 13.92 1.35 -0.17
C PRO A 178 14.63 2.65 0.24
N GLU A 179 14.34 3.77 -0.42
CA GLU A 179 14.95 5.08 -0.12
C GLU A 179 14.69 5.48 1.34
N PHE A 180 13.44 5.28 1.76
CA PHE A 180 12.97 5.48 3.12
C PHE A 180 12.35 4.18 3.63
N LYS A 181 13.16 3.36 4.30
CA LYS A 181 12.72 2.10 4.91
C LYS A 181 11.83 2.32 6.13
N PHE A 182 11.24 1.24 6.64
CA PHE A 182 10.53 1.25 7.92
C PHE A 182 11.37 1.97 9.01
N PRO A 183 10.78 2.90 9.80
CA PRO A 183 9.34 3.21 9.92
C PRO A 183 8.86 4.47 9.18
N ALA A 184 9.55 4.94 8.14
CA ALA A 184 9.28 6.25 7.53
C ALA A 184 7.81 6.48 7.11
N GLN A 185 7.15 5.45 6.58
CA GLN A 185 5.76 5.49 6.11
C GLN A 185 4.76 5.60 7.27
N HIS A 186 5.04 4.94 8.38
CA HIS A 186 4.23 5.06 9.60
C HIS A 186 4.36 6.44 10.21
N ASP A 187 5.58 6.99 10.22
CA ASP A 187 5.84 8.34 10.70
C ASP A 187 5.15 9.39 9.82
N ASP A 188 5.18 9.18 8.49
CA ASP A 188 4.51 10.02 7.50
C ASP A 188 2.99 9.96 7.62
N ALA A 189 2.42 8.75 7.77
CA ALA A 189 0.98 8.57 7.98
C ALA A 189 0.49 9.25 9.26
N ALA A 190 1.26 9.16 10.35
CA ALA A 190 1.00 9.85 11.60
C ALA A 190 1.11 11.37 11.46
N ALA A 191 2.12 11.86 10.72
CA ALA A 191 2.28 13.28 10.43
C ALA A 191 1.12 13.84 9.60
N ALA A 192 0.71 13.14 8.55
CA ALA A 192 -0.44 13.52 7.73
C ALA A 192 -1.76 13.53 8.53
N TYR A 193 -1.93 12.59 9.47
CA TYR A 193 -3.09 12.59 10.36
C TYR A 193 -3.13 13.81 11.29
N ARG A 194 -2.00 14.12 11.95
CA ARG A 194 -1.88 15.34 12.78
C ARG A 194 -2.12 16.60 11.98
N TRP A 195 -1.52 16.69 10.79
CA TRP A 195 -1.71 17.80 9.88
C TRP A 195 -3.17 17.92 9.45
N THR A 196 -3.86 16.82 9.18
CA THR A 196 -5.29 16.82 8.86
C THR A 196 -6.12 17.36 10.02
N LEU A 197 -5.86 16.93 11.27
CA LEU A 197 -6.57 17.45 12.45
C LEU A 197 -6.45 18.97 12.60
N GLN A 198 -5.28 19.53 12.24
CA GLN A 198 -4.99 20.96 12.35
C GLN A 198 -5.57 21.77 11.18
N ASN A 199 -5.63 21.18 9.98
CA ASN A 199 -5.95 21.90 8.75
C ASN A 199 -7.34 21.59 8.20
N ALA A 200 -8.04 20.56 8.68
CA ALA A 200 -9.29 20.11 8.10
C ALA A 200 -10.35 21.22 7.96
N ALA A 201 -10.41 22.13 8.93
CA ALA A 201 -11.36 23.23 8.92
C ALA A 201 -11.12 24.21 7.76
N SER A 202 -9.88 24.41 7.30
CA SER A 202 -9.53 25.41 6.29
C SER A 202 -10.10 25.11 4.90
N TRP A 203 -10.34 23.84 4.58
CA TRP A 203 -10.99 23.40 3.33
C TRP A 203 -12.45 22.96 3.51
N GLY A 204 -13.03 23.19 4.70
CA GLY A 204 -14.44 22.93 5.01
C GLY A 204 -14.73 21.54 5.61
N GLY A 205 -13.72 20.89 6.20
CA GLY A 205 -13.84 19.62 6.92
C GLY A 205 -14.08 19.81 8.42
N ASP A 206 -14.68 18.80 9.06
CA ASP A 206 -14.94 18.73 10.49
C ASP A 206 -13.85 17.87 11.18
N PRO A 207 -12.89 18.47 11.92
CA PRO A 207 -11.83 17.73 12.59
C PRO A 207 -12.33 16.83 13.74
N ALA A 208 -13.59 16.96 14.17
CA ALA A 208 -14.21 16.07 15.13
C ALA A 208 -14.91 14.85 14.47
N LYS A 209 -14.96 14.79 13.14
CA LYS A 209 -15.57 13.70 12.34
C LYS A 209 -14.58 13.14 11.32
N ILE A 210 -13.44 12.67 11.82
CA ILE A 210 -12.43 12.01 11.00
C ILE A 210 -12.59 10.49 11.07
N ALA A 211 -12.49 9.80 9.95
CA ALA A 211 -12.23 8.37 9.87
C ALA A 211 -10.90 8.12 9.13
N VAL A 212 -10.34 6.93 9.28
CA VAL A 212 -9.16 6.48 8.53
C VAL A 212 -9.52 5.30 7.65
N ALA A 213 -8.97 5.26 6.45
CA ALA A 213 -9.17 4.19 5.49
C ALA A 213 -7.88 3.86 4.76
N GLY A 214 -7.74 2.64 4.27
CA GLY A 214 -6.64 2.30 3.39
C GLY A 214 -6.69 0.87 2.87
N GLU A 215 -5.84 0.62 1.87
CA GLU A 215 -5.76 -0.62 1.12
C GLU A 215 -4.39 -1.28 1.27
N SER A 216 -4.33 -2.58 1.52
CA SER A 216 -3.08 -3.35 1.59
C SER A 216 -2.11 -2.79 2.66
N ALA A 217 -0.92 -2.35 2.25
CA ALA A 217 -0.01 -1.56 3.08
C ALA A 217 -0.67 -0.30 3.69
N GLY A 218 -1.55 0.37 2.97
CA GLY A 218 -2.37 1.47 3.50
C GLY A 218 -3.42 1.02 4.50
N GLY A 219 -3.94 -0.21 4.36
CA GLY A 219 -4.83 -0.83 5.34
C GLY A 219 -4.13 -1.05 6.68
N ASN A 220 -2.83 -1.36 6.64
CA ASN A 220 -1.95 -1.38 7.81
C ASN A 220 -1.81 0.03 8.41
N LEU A 221 -1.42 1.01 7.58
CA LEU A 221 -1.22 2.40 8.01
C LEU A 221 -2.48 3.00 8.65
N ALA A 222 -3.67 2.70 8.13
CA ALA A 222 -4.93 3.16 8.72
C ALA A 222 -5.10 2.68 10.18
N VAL A 223 -4.83 1.41 10.45
CA VAL A 223 -4.92 0.83 11.80
C VAL A 223 -3.80 1.36 12.69
N ALA A 224 -2.57 1.40 12.19
CA ALA A 224 -1.41 1.92 12.92
C ALA A 224 -1.58 3.40 13.29
N THR A 225 -2.14 4.22 12.40
CA THR A 225 -2.47 5.62 12.70
C THR A 225 -3.53 5.74 13.79
N ALA A 226 -4.54 4.88 13.82
CA ALA A 226 -5.54 4.90 14.88
C ALA A 226 -4.94 4.52 16.25
N ILE A 227 -4.02 3.55 16.28
CA ILE A 227 -3.21 3.20 17.46
C ILE A 227 -2.39 4.43 17.89
N TYR A 228 -1.66 5.04 16.95
CA TYR A 228 -0.85 6.22 17.20
C TYR A 228 -1.68 7.37 17.79
N ALA A 229 -2.86 7.66 17.21
CA ALA A 229 -3.74 8.72 17.67
C ALA A 229 -4.21 8.49 19.12
N ARG A 230 -4.61 7.26 19.46
CA ARG A 230 -4.98 6.88 20.84
C ARG A 230 -3.81 7.06 21.80
N ASP A 231 -2.65 6.50 21.46
CA ASP A 231 -1.49 6.47 22.37
C ASP A 231 -0.88 7.86 22.59
N ASN A 232 -1.04 8.77 21.63
CA ASN A 232 -0.60 10.16 21.72
C ASN A 232 -1.70 11.14 22.14
N ARG A 233 -2.86 10.65 22.60
CA ARG A 233 -3.99 11.47 23.08
C ARG A 233 -4.47 12.51 22.06
N LEU A 234 -4.40 12.17 20.78
CA LEU A 234 -5.01 12.95 19.71
C LEU A 234 -6.51 12.61 19.61
N THR A 235 -7.26 13.39 18.83
CA THR A 235 -8.61 13.00 18.44
C THR A 235 -8.54 11.65 17.71
N VAL A 236 -9.08 10.60 18.32
CA VAL A 236 -9.13 9.25 17.75
C VAL A 236 -10.12 9.23 16.58
N PRO A 237 -9.80 8.55 15.46
CA PRO A 237 -10.74 8.47 14.35
C PRO A 237 -12.03 7.77 14.79
N ARG A 238 -13.16 8.20 14.22
CA ARG A 238 -14.51 7.65 14.49
C ARG A 238 -14.66 6.20 14.02
N TYR A 239 -13.92 5.83 12.98
CA TYR A 239 -14.04 4.57 12.29
C TYR A 239 -12.75 4.23 11.53
N ILE A 240 -12.50 2.94 11.34
CA ILE A 240 -11.42 2.42 10.50
C ILE A 240 -12.02 1.57 9.36
N VAL A 241 -11.59 1.80 8.13
CA VAL A 241 -11.81 0.88 7.00
C VAL A 241 -10.46 0.33 6.56
N SER A 242 -10.22 -0.95 6.80
CA SER A 242 -8.96 -1.62 6.46
C SER A 242 -9.21 -2.69 5.40
N VAL A 243 -8.77 -2.43 4.17
CA VAL A 243 -9.03 -3.30 3.03
C VAL A 243 -7.78 -4.16 2.77
N TYR A 244 -7.97 -5.49 2.80
CA TYR A 244 -6.97 -6.56 2.66
C TYR A 244 -5.61 -6.21 3.27
N PRO A 245 -5.57 -5.86 4.56
CA PRO A 245 -4.38 -5.26 5.15
C PRO A 245 -3.23 -6.25 5.26
N ILE A 246 -2.01 -5.71 5.20
CA ILE A 246 -0.85 -6.37 5.82
C ILE A 246 -1.01 -6.20 7.34
N ALA A 247 -1.01 -7.28 8.12
CA ALA A 247 -1.28 -7.18 9.56
C ALA A 247 -0.53 -8.20 10.42
N ASN A 248 0.02 -9.23 9.80
CA ASN A 248 0.64 -10.36 10.48
C ASN A 248 2.06 -10.59 9.93
N SER A 249 2.95 -11.06 10.80
CA SER A 249 4.34 -11.41 10.43
C SER A 249 4.53 -12.90 10.20
N SER A 250 3.52 -13.72 10.48
CA SER A 250 3.57 -15.17 10.31
C SER A 250 3.41 -15.58 8.84
N MET A 251 4.47 -16.19 8.30
CA MET A 251 4.50 -16.75 6.94
C MET A 251 3.81 -18.13 6.83
N THR A 252 3.26 -18.66 7.92
CA THR A 252 2.66 -20.01 7.95
C THR A 252 1.13 -20.00 7.88
N ILE A 253 0.53 -18.81 7.77
CA ILE A 253 -0.93 -18.66 7.73
C ILE A 253 -1.53 -19.23 6.43
N PRO A 254 -2.78 -19.74 6.45
CA PRO A 254 -3.32 -20.54 5.35
C PRO A 254 -3.29 -19.88 3.97
N SER A 255 -3.65 -18.60 3.87
CA SER A 255 -3.74 -17.90 2.58
C SER A 255 -2.40 -17.70 1.88
N HIS A 256 -1.29 -17.63 2.62
CA HIS A 256 0.06 -17.56 2.04
C HIS A 256 0.37 -18.81 1.21
N LYS A 257 -0.27 -19.95 1.52
CA LYS A 257 -0.12 -21.21 0.79
C LYS A 257 -1.17 -21.36 -0.30
N ASP A 258 -2.45 -21.19 0.01
CA ASP A 258 -3.54 -21.42 -0.96
C ASP A 258 -3.60 -20.38 -2.08
N SER A 259 -3.10 -19.17 -1.81
CA SER A 259 -3.06 -18.05 -2.75
C SER A 259 -1.61 -17.68 -3.11
N ALA A 260 -0.67 -18.60 -2.93
CA ALA A 260 0.75 -18.39 -3.16
C ALA A 260 1.06 -17.88 -4.58
N ASN A 261 0.28 -18.35 -5.57
CA ASN A 261 0.41 -18.01 -6.99
C ASN A 261 -0.69 -17.06 -7.49
N ALA A 262 -1.42 -16.39 -6.59
CA ALA A 262 -2.48 -15.46 -6.97
C ALA A 262 -1.97 -14.30 -7.84
N LYS A 263 -2.91 -13.62 -8.49
CA LYS A 263 -2.66 -12.40 -9.28
C LYS A 263 -3.65 -11.32 -8.81
N PRO A 264 -3.27 -10.04 -8.82
CA PRO A 264 -1.96 -9.52 -9.20
C PRO A 264 -0.89 -9.75 -8.12
N LEU A 265 -1.27 -9.95 -6.85
CA LEU A 265 -0.34 -10.19 -5.74
C LEU A 265 -0.10 -11.69 -5.48
N ASN A 266 1.15 -12.05 -5.24
CA ASN A 266 1.57 -13.43 -4.91
C ASN A 266 2.59 -13.45 -3.75
N ALA A 267 2.94 -14.66 -3.28
CA ALA A 267 3.87 -14.82 -2.15
C ALA A 267 5.30 -14.37 -2.47
N ALA A 268 5.77 -14.52 -3.72
CA ALA A 268 7.08 -14.03 -4.13
C ALA A 268 7.18 -12.49 -4.03
N MET A 269 6.11 -11.79 -4.42
CA MET A 269 6.01 -10.34 -4.27
C MET A 269 6.01 -9.91 -2.81
N LEU A 270 5.34 -10.63 -1.90
CA LEU A 270 5.39 -10.31 -0.47
C LEU A 270 6.82 -10.35 0.08
N LYS A 271 7.62 -11.36 -0.32
CA LYS A 271 9.03 -11.44 0.03
C LYS A 271 9.83 -10.28 -0.57
N TRP A 272 9.55 -9.91 -1.82
CA TRP A 272 10.18 -8.77 -2.49
C TRP A 272 9.88 -7.45 -1.76
N PHE A 273 8.63 -7.19 -1.39
CA PHE A 273 8.24 -6.02 -0.60
C PHE A 273 8.98 -5.98 0.74
N GLY A 274 8.95 -7.09 1.50
CA GLY A 274 9.65 -7.18 2.79
C GLY A 274 11.15 -6.86 2.68
N TYR A 275 11.82 -7.37 1.64
CA TYR A 275 13.25 -7.14 1.41
C TYR A 275 13.61 -5.65 1.22
N TYR A 276 12.83 -4.92 0.42
CA TYR A 276 13.09 -3.50 0.20
C TYR A 276 12.60 -2.62 1.35
N TYR A 277 11.55 -3.03 2.03
CA TYR A 277 10.90 -2.25 3.07
C TYR A 277 11.60 -2.31 4.43
N GLN A 278 11.97 -3.51 4.86
CA GLN A 278 12.51 -3.74 6.20
C GLN A 278 14.01 -3.40 6.26
N THR A 279 14.43 -2.86 7.39
CA THR A 279 15.84 -2.65 7.74
C THR A 279 16.42 -3.90 8.38
N SER A 280 15.61 -4.63 9.16
CA SER A 280 16.01 -5.88 9.81
C SER A 280 14.85 -6.87 9.91
N ALA A 281 15.14 -8.15 10.18
CA ALA A 281 14.11 -9.14 10.45
C ALA A 281 13.30 -8.84 11.72
N ALA A 282 13.86 -8.06 12.66
CA ALA A 282 13.16 -7.67 13.88
C ALA A 282 12.02 -6.68 13.60
N ASP A 283 12.11 -5.89 12.53
CA ASP A 283 11.06 -4.94 12.12
C ASP A 283 9.72 -5.66 11.92
N ALA A 284 9.76 -6.90 11.41
CA ALA A 284 8.56 -7.72 11.21
C ALA A 284 7.77 -7.97 12.52
N GLN A 285 8.40 -7.85 13.69
CA GLN A 285 7.74 -8.03 14.98
C GLN A 285 7.31 -6.71 15.64
N ASP A 286 7.68 -5.57 15.06
CA ASP A 286 7.25 -4.26 15.56
C ASP A 286 5.71 -4.16 15.47
N PRO A 287 5.01 -3.70 16.52
CA PRO A 287 3.54 -3.64 16.55
C PRO A 287 2.95 -2.67 15.52
N ARG A 288 3.75 -1.82 14.88
CA ARG A 288 3.31 -1.00 13.73
C ARG A 288 3.15 -1.82 12.45
N LEU A 289 3.92 -2.91 12.30
CA LEU A 289 3.80 -3.85 11.18
C LEU A 289 2.95 -5.06 11.56
N ASN A 290 3.30 -5.73 12.66
CA ASN A 290 2.56 -6.85 13.21
C ASN A 290 1.40 -6.35 14.09
N LEU A 291 0.36 -5.84 13.44
CA LEU A 291 -0.83 -5.28 14.11
C LEU A 291 -1.53 -6.30 15.00
N VAL A 292 -1.46 -7.60 14.67
CA VAL A 292 -2.03 -8.68 15.50
C VAL A 292 -1.39 -8.72 16.90
N ALA A 293 -0.11 -8.34 17.02
CA ALA A 293 0.61 -8.27 18.28
C ALA A 293 0.54 -6.89 18.97
N ALA A 294 -0.12 -5.90 18.35
CA ALA A 294 -0.23 -4.56 18.90
C ALA A 294 -1.26 -4.48 20.06
N ASN A 295 -1.19 -3.40 20.83
CA ASN A 295 -2.29 -3.06 21.75
C ASN A 295 -3.49 -2.55 20.95
N LEU A 296 -4.51 -3.40 20.74
CA LEU A 296 -5.71 -3.08 19.97
C LEU A 296 -6.89 -2.56 20.83
N ARG A 297 -6.75 -2.50 22.16
CA ARG A 297 -7.84 -2.09 23.07
C ARG A 297 -8.19 -0.62 22.87
N GLY A 298 -9.49 -0.30 22.91
CA GLY A 298 -9.96 1.08 22.78
C GLY A 298 -9.85 1.67 21.37
N LEU A 299 -9.53 0.86 20.35
CA LEU A 299 -9.64 1.30 18.97
C LEU A 299 -11.12 1.52 18.56
N PRO A 300 -11.38 2.41 17.59
CA PRO A 300 -12.72 2.64 17.07
C PRO A 300 -13.26 1.39 16.34
N PRO A 301 -14.57 1.35 16.01
CA PRO A 301 -15.11 0.25 15.23
C PRO A 301 -14.43 0.19 13.87
N THR A 302 -14.25 -1.05 13.41
CA THR A 302 -13.45 -1.33 12.23
C THR A 302 -14.23 -2.20 11.26
N THR A 303 -14.22 -1.82 9.98
CA THR A 303 -14.54 -2.73 8.88
C THR A 303 -13.25 -3.27 8.30
N ILE A 304 -13.14 -4.60 8.21
CA ILE A 304 -12.05 -5.29 7.50
C ILE A 304 -12.63 -5.98 6.26
N ILE A 305 -12.15 -5.60 5.09
CA ILE A 305 -12.61 -6.16 3.81
C ILE A 305 -11.50 -7.06 3.27
N ASN A 306 -11.80 -8.31 2.94
CA ASN A 306 -10.82 -9.24 2.38
C ASN A 306 -11.23 -9.70 0.98
N ALA A 307 -10.24 -10.05 0.17
CA ALA A 307 -10.43 -10.79 -1.05
C ALA A 307 -10.25 -12.30 -0.79
N GLN A 308 -11.00 -13.15 -1.48
CA GLN A 308 -10.86 -14.60 -1.35
C GLN A 308 -9.53 -15.11 -1.93
N ILE A 309 -9.14 -14.57 -3.09
CA ILE A 309 -7.95 -14.99 -3.85
C ILE A 309 -6.83 -13.99 -3.55
N ASP A 310 -6.26 -14.10 -2.35
CA ASP A 310 -5.32 -13.11 -1.83
C ASP A 310 -4.40 -13.75 -0.79
N PRO A 311 -3.07 -13.70 -0.96
CA PRO A 311 -2.16 -14.18 0.06
C PRO A 311 -2.32 -13.44 1.40
N LEU A 312 -2.81 -12.20 1.43
CA LEU A 312 -3.08 -11.41 2.64
C LEU A 312 -4.50 -11.62 3.22
N ARG A 313 -5.29 -12.58 2.70
CA ARG A 313 -6.62 -12.88 3.26
C ARG A 313 -6.55 -13.19 4.76
N SER A 314 -5.65 -14.08 5.15
CA SER A 314 -5.50 -14.48 6.56
C SER A 314 -4.88 -13.40 7.46
N ASP A 315 -4.15 -12.41 6.92
CA ASP A 315 -3.74 -11.23 7.68
C ASP A 315 -4.96 -10.47 8.22
N GLY A 316 -5.91 -10.13 7.36
CA GLY A 316 -7.13 -9.45 7.78
C GLY A 316 -8.04 -10.30 8.68
N GLU A 317 -8.16 -11.61 8.42
CA GLU A 317 -8.91 -12.54 9.27
C GLU A 317 -8.34 -12.61 10.69
N THR A 318 -7.02 -12.73 10.81
CA THR A 318 -6.32 -12.79 12.12
C THR A 318 -6.36 -11.46 12.84
N LEU A 319 -6.21 -10.33 12.13
CA LEU A 319 -6.40 -9.00 12.72
C LEU A 319 -7.82 -8.80 13.26
N ALA A 320 -8.83 -9.24 12.50
CA ALA A 320 -10.22 -9.16 12.94
C ALA A 320 -10.46 -9.95 14.23
N ALA A 321 -9.90 -11.17 14.33
CA ALA A 321 -9.98 -11.98 15.54
C ALA A 321 -9.28 -11.28 16.72
N ALA A 322 -8.06 -10.78 16.53
CA ALA A 322 -7.31 -10.07 17.57
C ALA A 322 -8.03 -8.80 18.07
N MET A 323 -8.58 -8.01 17.15
CA MET A 323 -9.37 -6.82 17.49
C MET A 323 -10.64 -7.17 18.29
N ARG A 324 -11.36 -8.24 17.92
CA ARG A 324 -12.53 -8.72 18.68
C ARG A 324 -12.15 -9.16 20.08
N THR A 325 -11.06 -9.91 20.24
CA THR A 325 -10.51 -10.30 21.55
C THR A 325 -10.13 -9.07 22.39
N ALA A 326 -9.67 -7.99 21.76
CA ALA A 326 -9.39 -6.72 22.43
C ALA A 326 -10.63 -5.86 22.73
N GLY A 327 -11.85 -6.35 22.42
CA GLY A 327 -13.12 -5.65 22.68
C GLY A 327 -13.53 -4.65 21.61
N VAL A 328 -12.88 -4.64 20.44
CA VAL A 328 -13.24 -3.75 19.34
C VAL A 328 -14.44 -4.30 18.58
N LYS A 329 -15.39 -3.43 18.21
CA LYS A 329 -16.49 -3.79 17.31
C LYS A 329 -15.95 -3.94 15.88
N VAL A 330 -15.88 -5.18 15.38
CA VAL A 330 -15.33 -5.48 14.06
C VAL A 330 -16.34 -6.18 13.16
N GLU A 331 -16.55 -5.60 11.97
CA GLU A 331 -17.18 -6.27 10.84
C GLU A 331 -16.11 -6.69 9.85
N GLN A 332 -15.92 -8.00 9.68
CA GLN A 332 -14.99 -8.54 8.71
C GLN A 332 -15.78 -9.26 7.63
N LYS A 333 -15.43 -9.04 6.35
CA LYS A 333 -16.08 -9.71 5.22
C LYS A 333 -15.08 -10.06 4.13
N THR A 334 -15.06 -11.34 3.77
CA THR A 334 -14.31 -11.86 2.62
C THR A 334 -15.22 -11.89 1.40
N TYR A 335 -14.79 -11.27 0.30
CA TYR A 335 -15.51 -11.24 -0.96
C TYR A 335 -15.07 -12.41 -1.86
N PRO A 336 -15.98 -13.27 -2.32
CA PRO A 336 -15.64 -14.41 -3.16
C PRO A 336 -15.28 -14.00 -4.59
N GLY A 337 -14.36 -14.74 -5.21
CA GLY A 337 -13.98 -14.58 -6.63
C GLY A 337 -13.21 -13.31 -6.97
N VAL A 338 -12.95 -12.41 -6.01
CA VAL A 338 -12.09 -11.23 -6.21
C VAL A 338 -10.67 -11.48 -5.70
N THR A 339 -9.72 -10.70 -6.21
CA THR A 339 -8.30 -10.80 -5.87
C THR A 339 -7.82 -9.62 -5.02
N HIS A 340 -6.56 -9.64 -4.58
CA HIS A 340 -5.89 -8.43 -4.09
C HIS A 340 -6.02 -7.28 -5.11
N GLU A 341 -6.02 -6.02 -4.65
CA GLU A 341 -6.23 -4.78 -5.44
C GLU A 341 -7.66 -4.58 -5.99
N PHE A 342 -8.65 -5.43 -5.66
CA PHE A 342 -9.97 -5.32 -6.28
C PHE A 342 -10.77 -4.06 -5.91
N PHE A 343 -10.48 -3.41 -4.77
CA PHE A 343 -11.41 -2.46 -4.17
C PHE A 343 -11.64 -1.21 -5.03
N GLY A 344 -10.62 -0.71 -5.72
CA GLY A 344 -10.75 0.41 -6.67
C GLY A 344 -11.53 0.09 -7.96
N MET A 345 -11.94 -1.17 -8.19
CA MET A 345 -12.48 -1.65 -9.47
C MET A 345 -14.02 -1.64 -9.56
N ALA A 346 -14.70 -0.87 -8.71
CA ALA A 346 -16.17 -0.90 -8.54
C ALA A 346 -16.98 -0.65 -9.83
N LYS A 347 -16.39 -0.04 -10.86
CA LYS A 347 -17.05 0.18 -12.16
C LYS A 347 -17.18 -1.10 -13.00
N VAL A 348 -16.30 -2.08 -12.80
CA VAL A 348 -16.20 -3.28 -13.67
C VAL A 348 -16.20 -4.61 -12.91
N VAL A 349 -16.03 -4.60 -11.59
CA VAL A 349 -16.07 -5.80 -10.74
C VAL A 349 -17.18 -5.64 -9.69
N ARG A 350 -18.16 -6.54 -9.70
CA ARG A 350 -19.32 -6.48 -8.78
C ARG A 350 -18.89 -6.62 -7.32
N GLY A 351 -17.97 -7.55 -7.02
CA GLY A 351 -17.45 -7.70 -5.66
C GLY A 351 -16.80 -6.42 -5.13
N ALA A 352 -16.10 -5.66 -5.99
CA ALA A 352 -15.53 -4.36 -5.65
C ALA A 352 -16.60 -3.32 -5.32
N LYS A 353 -17.67 -3.28 -6.12
CA LYS A 353 -18.81 -2.40 -5.85
C LYS A 353 -19.45 -2.72 -4.51
N ASP A 354 -19.74 -3.99 -4.23
CA ASP A 354 -20.37 -4.41 -2.96
C ASP A 354 -19.47 -4.09 -1.75
N ALA A 355 -18.15 -4.22 -1.90
CA ALA A 355 -17.17 -3.83 -0.88
C ALA A 355 -17.15 -2.33 -0.63
N ASN A 356 -17.17 -1.50 -1.68
CA ASN A 356 -17.26 -0.05 -1.56
C ASN A 356 -18.56 0.38 -0.88
N ASP A 357 -19.69 -0.22 -1.27
CA ASP A 357 -20.99 0.08 -0.70
C ASP A 357 -21.03 -0.23 0.80
N LEU A 358 -20.42 -1.34 1.23
CA LEU A 358 -20.25 -1.66 2.65
C LEU A 358 -19.42 -0.59 3.38
N ALA A 359 -18.24 -0.24 2.85
CA ALA A 359 -17.37 0.77 3.46
C ALA A 359 -18.09 2.11 3.60
N VAL A 360 -18.75 2.57 2.53
CA VAL A 360 -19.54 3.81 2.51
C VAL A 360 -20.67 3.76 3.52
N ALA A 361 -21.43 2.67 3.59
CA ALA A 361 -22.53 2.53 4.53
C ALA A 361 -22.06 2.62 6.00
N ARG A 362 -20.91 2.03 6.32
CA ARG A 362 -20.35 2.07 7.67
C ARG A 362 -19.76 3.43 8.04
N LEU A 363 -19.08 4.09 7.10
CA LEU A 363 -18.61 5.45 7.27
C LEU A 363 -19.78 6.44 7.48
N LYS A 364 -20.87 6.34 6.69
CA LYS A 364 -22.08 7.14 6.91
C LYS A 364 -22.66 6.97 8.31
N ALA A 365 -22.80 5.73 8.77
CA ALA A 365 -23.30 5.45 10.11
C ALA A 365 -22.36 6.04 11.20
N ALA A 366 -21.05 5.93 11.02
CA ALA A 366 -20.07 6.46 11.96
C ALA A 366 -20.09 8.00 12.06
N PHE A 367 -20.32 8.69 10.94
CA PHE A 367 -20.41 10.15 10.90
C PHE A 367 -21.74 10.72 11.38
N ALA A 368 -22.83 9.93 11.30
CA ALA A 368 -24.14 10.31 11.83
C ALA A 368 -24.22 10.18 13.37
N GLY A 369 -23.41 9.31 13.98
CA GLY A 369 -23.40 9.11 15.42
C GLY A 369 -22.82 10.28 16.22
N SER A 370 -23.28 10.44 17.48
CA SER A 370 -22.69 11.38 18.43
C SER A 370 -21.21 11.08 18.70
N PRO A 371 -20.39 12.08 19.08
CA PRO A 371 -19.00 11.86 19.47
C PRO A 371 -18.91 10.80 20.58
N ARG A 372 -17.95 9.88 20.49
CA ARG A 372 -17.58 9.04 21.64
C ARG A 372 -16.89 9.95 22.66
N ARG A 373 -17.40 9.93 23.90
CA ARG A 373 -16.77 10.59 25.04
C ARG A 373 -15.53 9.83 25.48
#